data_AF-X1R575-F1
#
_entry.id   AF-X1R575-F1
#
_cell.length_a   1.000
_cell.length_b   1.000
_cell.length_c   1.000
_cell.angle_alpha   90.00
_cell.angle_beta   90.00
_cell.angle_gamma   90.00
#
_symmetry.space_group_name_H-M   'P 1'
#
loop_
_entity.id
_entity.type
_entity.pdbx_description
1 polymer ?
#
loop_
_entity_poly.entity_id
_entity_poly.type
_entity_poly.pdbx_seq_one_letter_code
_entity_poly.pdbx_strand_id
1 'polypeptide(L)'
;MYDGEIEIGGDVDYFSFSAASGYRYVILTSQLGGGCDTVIHLYDTDGTTELDSNDDGGTEPLASRIVWQANSPGTYYVRVKHYNDTDTGTYKISITGTRLAGICEPCTSNSDCASGNCGVVLETGERLCI
;
A
#
# COMPACT_ATOMS: atom_id res chain seq x y z
N MET A 1 -7.88 -9.10 2.13
CA MET A 1 -8.87 -8.47 1.24
C MET A 1 -10.16 -8.41 2.01
N TYR A 2 -10.86 -7.28 1.95
CA TYR A 2 -12.10 -7.01 2.68
C TYR A 2 -13.15 -6.50 1.71
N ASP A 3 -14.42 -6.78 2.01
CA ASP A 3 -15.58 -6.21 1.32
C ASP A 3 -15.85 -4.79 1.82
N GLY A 4 -16.29 -3.92 0.91
CA GLY A 4 -16.76 -2.55 1.20
C GLY A 4 -17.96 -2.20 0.33
N GLU A 5 -18.78 -1.29 0.83
CA GLU A 5 -19.97 -0.79 0.15
C GLU A 5 -20.13 0.68 0.48
N ILE A 6 -20.35 1.51 -0.54
CA ILE A 6 -20.71 2.90 -0.39
C ILE A 6 -22.22 2.94 -0.41
N GLU A 7 -22.87 2.90 0.75
CA GLU A 7 -24.32 2.63 0.83
C GLU A 7 -25.18 3.81 0.39
N ILE A 8 -24.66 5.04 0.55
CA ILE A 8 -25.34 6.29 0.18
C ILE A 8 -24.36 7.27 -0.49
N GLY A 9 -24.90 8.21 -1.26
CA GLY A 9 -24.12 9.31 -1.81
C GLY A 9 -23.39 10.08 -0.70
N GLY A 10 -22.08 10.24 -0.86
CA GLY A 10 -21.21 10.96 0.06
C GLY A 10 -20.77 10.12 1.25
N ASP A 11 -21.11 8.82 1.26
CA ASP A 11 -20.56 7.87 2.19
C ASP A 11 -19.04 7.70 2.00
N VAL A 12 -18.37 7.43 3.11
CA VAL A 12 -16.92 7.37 3.23
C VAL A 12 -16.54 6.26 4.19
N ASP A 13 -15.80 5.30 3.66
CA ASP A 13 -15.23 4.20 4.42
C ASP A 13 -13.81 4.49 4.89
N TYR A 14 -13.53 4.19 6.17
CA TYR A 14 -12.19 4.29 6.74
C TYR A 14 -11.65 2.92 7.14
N PHE A 15 -10.44 2.61 6.68
CA PHE A 15 -9.65 1.44 7.06
C PHE A 15 -8.37 1.88 7.75
N SER A 16 -7.78 1.00 8.57
CA SER A 16 -6.45 1.21 9.13
C SER A 16 -5.58 -0.03 8.98
N PHE A 17 -4.27 0.17 8.93
CA PHE A 17 -3.31 -0.92 8.87
C PHE A 17 -2.00 -0.53 9.56
N SER A 18 -1.32 -1.53 10.14
CA SER A 18 0.02 -1.34 10.70
C SER A 18 1.07 -1.44 9.60
N ALA A 19 1.81 -0.36 9.39
CA ALA A 19 2.95 -0.31 8.49
C ALA A 19 4.27 -0.53 9.25
N ALA A 20 5.24 -1.14 8.57
CA ALA A 20 6.62 -1.27 9.04
C ALA A 20 7.57 -0.50 8.10
N SER A 21 8.56 0.18 8.67
CA SER A 21 9.59 0.87 7.87
C SER A 21 10.32 -0.09 6.94
N GLY A 22 10.65 0.37 5.72
CA GLY A 22 11.31 -0.44 4.70
C GLY A 22 10.38 -1.38 3.93
N TYR A 23 9.06 -1.27 4.13
CA TYR A 23 8.08 -1.97 3.31
C TYR A 23 7.49 -1.03 2.26
N ARG A 24 7.17 -1.59 1.10
CA ARG A 24 6.34 -0.98 0.08
C ARG A 24 4.95 -1.59 0.17
N TYR A 25 3.95 -0.75 0.40
CA TYR A 25 2.55 -1.13 0.46
C TYR A 25 1.85 -0.82 -0.86
N VAL A 26 1.02 -1.76 -1.30
CA VAL A 26 0.06 -1.57 -2.39
C VAL A 26 -1.33 -1.58 -1.77
N ILE A 27 -2.05 -0.48 -1.93
CA ILE A 27 -3.46 -0.32 -1.53
C ILE A 27 -4.25 -0.32 -2.83
N LEU A 28 -5.23 -1.21 -2.95
CA LEU A 28 -5.95 -1.45 -4.20
C LEU A 28 -7.42 -1.72 -3.93
N THR A 29 -8.31 -1.00 -4.61
CA THR A 29 -9.71 -1.38 -4.77
C THR A 29 -9.89 -2.29 -5.99
N SER A 30 -10.87 -3.17 -5.96
CA SER A 30 -11.13 -4.17 -7.00
C SER A 30 -12.53 -4.76 -6.89
N GLN A 31 -12.94 -5.55 -7.87
CA GLN A 31 -14.27 -6.18 -7.94
C GLN A 31 -15.39 -5.15 -7.77
N LEU A 32 -15.26 -4.02 -8.48
CA LEU A 32 -16.25 -2.95 -8.44
C LEU A 32 -17.62 -3.44 -8.94
N GLY A 33 -18.66 -3.07 -8.21
CA GLY A 33 -20.05 -3.42 -8.51
C GLY A 33 -20.97 -2.20 -8.41
N GLY A 34 -22.08 -2.25 -9.14
CA GLY A 34 -23.07 -1.16 -9.11
C GLY A 34 -22.64 0.12 -9.83
N GLY A 35 -21.56 0.09 -10.64
CA GLY A 35 -21.00 1.29 -11.26
C GLY A 35 -20.11 2.10 -10.32
N CYS A 36 -19.65 1.49 -9.22
CA CYS A 36 -18.74 2.10 -8.27
C CYS A 36 -17.50 2.66 -8.97
N ASP A 37 -17.16 3.90 -8.64
CA ASP A 37 -15.97 4.60 -9.05
C ASP A 37 -15.21 5.05 -7.81
N THR A 38 -14.10 4.38 -7.50
CA THR A 38 -13.44 4.52 -6.21
C THR A 38 -12.34 5.57 -6.26
N VAL A 39 -12.25 6.36 -5.18
CA VAL A 39 -11.11 7.22 -4.88
C VAL A 39 -10.54 6.82 -3.52
N ILE A 40 -9.24 6.57 -3.47
CA ILE A 40 -8.53 6.26 -2.23
C ILE A 40 -7.64 7.41 -1.80
N HIS A 41 -7.62 7.68 -0.49
CA HIS A 41 -6.67 8.60 0.15
C HIS A 41 -5.94 7.85 1.26
N LEU A 42 -4.62 8.00 1.30
CA LEU A 42 -3.77 7.48 2.36
C LEU A 42 -3.40 8.62 3.31
N TYR A 43 -3.59 8.40 4.61
CA TYR A 43 -3.26 9.34 5.67
C TYR A 43 -2.14 8.80 6.57
N ASP A 44 -1.32 9.70 7.09
CA ASP A 44 -0.28 9.44 8.06
C ASP A 44 -0.86 8.99 9.42
N THR A 45 0.03 8.68 10.35
CA THR A 45 -0.26 8.17 11.70
C THR A 45 -1.06 9.12 12.59
N ASP A 46 -1.15 10.40 12.23
CA ASP A 46 -2.03 11.39 12.88
C ASP A 46 -3.50 11.27 12.44
N GLY A 47 -3.79 10.49 11.39
CA GLY A 47 -5.12 10.31 10.81
C GLY A 47 -5.65 11.49 10.00
N THR A 48 -4.84 12.53 9.77
CA THR A 48 -5.26 13.78 9.12
C THR A 48 -4.33 14.28 8.03
N THR A 49 -3.03 13.98 8.11
CA THR A 49 -2.05 14.36 7.09
C THR A 49 -2.18 13.43 5.88
N GLU A 50 -2.66 13.94 4.75
CA GLU A 50 -2.73 13.15 3.52
C GLU A 50 -1.33 12.93 2.93
N LEU A 51 -1.00 11.67 2.67
CA LEU A 51 0.28 11.24 2.11
C LEU A 51 0.22 10.99 0.60
N ASP A 52 -0.91 10.45 0.14
CA ASP A 52 -1.14 10.12 -1.27
C ASP A 52 -2.64 9.97 -1.55
N SER A 53 -3.05 10.17 -2.79
CA SER A 53 -4.41 9.89 -3.24
C SER A 53 -4.43 9.45 -4.69
N ASN A 54 -5.39 8.59 -5.01
CA ASN A 54 -5.55 8.11 -6.37
C ASN A 54 -7.02 7.86 -6.70
N ASP A 55 -7.36 8.29 -7.90
CA ASP A 55 -8.57 8.03 -8.65
C ASP A 55 -8.11 7.37 -9.96
N ASP A 56 -8.75 6.30 -10.40
CA ASP A 56 -8.41 5.60 -11.66
C ASP A 56 -6.94 5.15 -11.83
N GLY A 57 -6.44 4.25 -10.97
CA GLY A 57 -5.07 3.72 -11.04
C GLY A 57 -4.94 2.21 -10.85
N GLY A 58 -6.08 1.53 -10.70
CA GLY A 58 -6.23 0.12 -10.36
C GLY A 58 -5.99 -0.84 -11.53
N THR A 59 -6.36 -2.10 -11.28
CA THR A 59 -6.25 -3.19 -12.27
C THR A 59 -7.47 -3.30 -13.19
N GLU A 60 -8.52 -2.55 -12.90
CA GLU A 60 -9.74 -2.43 -13.70
C GLU A 60 -10.14 -0.94 -13.80
N PRO A 61 -10.97 -0.54 -14.78
CA PRO A 61 -11.46 0.84 -14.88
C PRO A 61 -12.16 1.27 -13.59
N LEU A 62 -12.01 2.53 -13.16
CA LEU A 62 -12.65 3.11 -11.96
C LEU A 62 -12.13 2.56 -10.62
N ALA A 63 -11.22 1.59 -10.66
CA ALA A 63 -10.51 1.14 -9.47
C ALA A 63 -9.31 2.04 -9.20
N SER A 64 -9.00 2.26 -7.94
CA SER A 64 -7.88 3.08 -7.51
C SER A 64 -6.74 2.23 -6.94
N ARG A 65 -5.52 2.76 -7.05
CA ARG A 65 -4.32 2.13 -6.51
C ARG A 65 -3.30 3.14 -6.02
N ILE A 66 -2.85 2.94 -4.79
CA ILE A 66 -1.72 3.66 -4.19
C ILE A 66 -0.58 2.67 -4.04
N VAL A 67 0.63 3.14 -4.34
CA VAL A 67 1.85 2.39 -4.08
C VAL A 67 2.81 3.25 -3.26
N TRP A 68 2.88 2.97 -1.98
CA TRP A 68 3.53 3.84 -1.00
C TRP A 68 4.64 3.10 -0.25
N GLN A 69 5.75 3.79 0.01
CA GLN A 69 6.85 3.27 0.82
C GLN A 69 6.75 3.83 2.24
N ALA A 70 6.69 2.92 3.23
CA ALA A 70 6.67 3.29 4.62
C ALA A 70 8.07 3.72 5.09
N ASN A 71 8.19 5.00 5.44
CA ASN A 71 9.42 5.55 6.02
C ASN A 71 9.51 5.28 7.53
N SER A 72 8.37 5.28 8.22
CA SER A 72 8.25 5.05 9.65
C SER A 72 7.25 3.92 9.94
N PRO A 73 7.44 3.14 11.01
CA PRO A 73 6.42 2.21 11.46
C PRO A 73 5.26 2.97 12.13
N GLY A 74 4.06 2.43 12.07
CA GLY A 74 2.89 3.03 12.71
C GLY A 74 1.57 2.53 12.15
N THR A 75 0.46 3.00 12.71
CA THR A 75 -0.88 2.75 12.16
C THR A 75 -1.23 3.87 11.20
N TYR A 76 -1.42 3.52 9.93
CA TYR A 76 -1.82 4.43 8.86
C TYR A 76 -3.29 4.21 8.51
N TYR A 77 -3.92 5.21 7.90
CA TYR A 77 -5.36 5.19 7.62
C TYR A 77 -5.61 5.34 6.12
N VAL A 78 -6.60 4.61 5.62
CA VAL A 78 -7.06 4.69 4.24
C VAL A 78 -8.50 5.12 4.25
N ARG A 79 -8.82 6.14 3.46
CA ARG A 79 -10.20 6.55 3.19
C ARG A 79 -10.57 6.11 1.78
N VAL A 80 -11.71 5.46 1.64
CA VAL A 80 -12.31 5.14 0.34
C VAL A 80 -13.63 5.90 0.22
N LYS A 81 -13.86 6.51 -0.93
CA LYS A 81 -15.13 7.16 -1.27
C LYS A 81 -15.44 6.96 -2.74
N HIS A 82 -16.65 7.31 -3.15
CA HIS A 82 -17.03 7.34 -4.55
C HIS A 82 -16.50 8.63 -5.18
N TYR A 83 -16.05 8.61 -6.44
CA TYR A 83 -15.61 9.80 -7.16
C TYR A 83 -16.72 10.87 -7.20
N ASN A 84 -17.91 10.44 -7.60
CA ASN A 84 -19.13 11.24 -7.53
C ASN A 84 -19.82 11.10 -6.16
N ASP A 85 -20.01 12.22 -5.46
CA ASP A 85 -20.58 12.29 -4.10
C ASP A 85 -22.08 11.94 -4.01
N THR A 86 -22.76 11.63 -5.12
CA THR A 86 -24.17 11.21 -5.10
C THR A 86 -24.36 9.73 -5.33
N ASP A 87 -23.30 9.04 -5.75
CA ASP A 87 -23.40 7.69 -6.26
C ASP A 87 -22.97 6.68 -5.18
N THR A 88 -23.23 5.41 -5.48
CA THR A 88 -23.10 4.29 -4.55
C THR A 88 -22.48 3.11 -5.28
N GLY A 89 -22.05 2.09 -4.54
CA GLY A 89 -21.60 0.85 -5.15
C GLY A 89 -20.76 0.00 -4.21
N THR A 90 -20.45 -1.21 -4.65
CA THR A 90 -19.68 -2.17 -3.87
C THR A 90 -18.26 -2.27 -4.40
N TYR A 91 -17.31 -2.58 -3.53
CA TYR A 91 -15.92 -2.81 -3.89
C TYR A 91 -15.26 -3.80 -2.92
N LYS A 92 -14.07 -4.27 -3.27
CA LYS A 92 -13.15 -4.96 -2.37
C LYS A 92 -11.88 -4.16 -2.22
N ILE A 93 -11.36 -4.06 -1.00
CA ILE A 93 -10.06 -3.44 -0.71
C ILE A 93 -9.02 -4.48 -0.30
N SER A 94 -7.78 -4.28 -0.75
CA SER A 94 -6.62 -5.02 -0.29
C SER A 94 -5.47 -4.08 0.03
N ILE A 95 -4.71 -4.44 1.08
CA ILE A 95 -3.50 -3.75 1.51
C ILE A 95 -2.42 -4.83 1.63
N THR A 96 -1.41 -4.75 0.78
CA THR A 96 -0.33 -5.75 0.72
C THR A 96 1.01 -5.07 0.93
N GLY A 97 1.71 -5.43 2.00
CA GLY A 97 3.06 -4.95 2.29
C GLY A 97 4.11 -5.94 1.79
N THR A 98 5.01 -5.48 0.92
CA THR A 98 6.21 -6.22 0.52
C THR A 98 7.41 -5.56 1.15
N ARG A 99 8.19 -6.32 1.93
CA ARG A 99 9.47 -5.82 2.43
C ARG A 99 10.34 -5.53 1.22
N LEU A 100 10.76 -4.28 1.07
CA LEU A 100 11.81 -3.99 0.10
C LEU A 100 13.05 -4.71 0.64
N ALA A 101 13.56 -5.67 -0.15
CA ALA A 101 14.85 -6.26 0.16
C ALA A 101 15.82 -5.08 0.29
N GLY A 102 16.30 -4.84 1.50
CA GLY A 102 17.34 -3.86 1.68
C GLY A 102 18.46 -4.27 0.74
N ILE A 103 18.95 -3.32 -0.05
CA ILE A 103 20.40 -3.28 -0.19
C ILE A 103 20.92 -3.38 1.25
N CYS A 104 21.50 -4.54 1.60
CA CYS A 104 22.05 -4.74 2.92
C CYS A 104 22.93 -3.50 3.15
N GLU A 105 22.63 -2.68 4.18
CA GLU A 105 23.61 -1.73 4.72
C GLU A 105 24.95 -2.47 4.71
N PRO A 106 26.05 -1.88 4.20
CA PRO A 106 27.28 -2.63 4.00
C PRO A 106 27.58 -3.37 5.28
N CYS A 107 27.50 -4.70 5.22
CA CYS A 107 27.62 -5.53 6.41
C CYS A 107 28.94 -5.14 7.06
N THR A 108 28.91 -4.43 8.18
CA THR A 108 30.15 -4.00 8.85
C THR A 108 30.81 -5.17 9.56
N SER A 109 30.08 -6.29 9.69
CA SER A 109 30.56 -7.51 10.30
C SER A 109 29.98 -8.78 9.65
N ASN A 110 30.71 -9.89 9.83
CA ASN A 110 30.33 -11.21 9.34
C ASN A 110 29.15 -11.84 10.12
N SER A 111 28.64 -11.17 11.17
CA SER A 111 27.48 -11.61 11.96
C SER A 111 26.15 -11.06 11.43
N ASP A 112 26.16 -10.06 10.56
CA ASP A 112 24.95 -9.37 10.09
C ASP A 112 24.24 -10.13 8.96
N CYS A 113 24.95 -11.03 8.27
CA CYS A 113 24.43 -11.86 7.18
C CYS A 113 23.74 -13.16 7.63
N ALA A 114 23.82 -13.53 8.92
CA ALA A 114 23.35 -14.82 9.43
C ALA A 114 21.84 -14.87 9.75
N SER A 115 21.10 -13.76 9.63
CA SER A 115 19.65 -13.67 9.92
C SER A 115 18.75 -14.11 8.75
N GLY A 116 19.32 -14.74 7.72
CA GLY A 116 18.56 -15.44 6.69
C GLY A 116 17.89 -14.57 5.63
N ASN A 117 18.35 -13.32 5.44
CA ASN A 117 17.76 -12.45 4.41
C ASN A 117 18.77 -11.58 3.61
N CYS A 118 20.05 -11.97 3.53
CA CYS A 118 21.00 -11.33 2.61
C CYS A 118 21.34 -12.35 1.50
N GLY A 119 20.89 -12.05 0.28
CA GLY A 119 20.98 -12.96 -0.87
C GLY A 119 22.42 -13.23 -1.34
N VAL A 120 22.63 -14.49 -1.71
CA VAL A 120 23.63 -15.09 -2.63
C VAL A 120 25.05 -14.49 -2.65
N VAL A 121 26.01 -15.27 -2.15
CA VAL A 121 27.44 -15.12 -2.45
C VAL A 121 27.69 -15.72 -3.84
N LEU A 122 28.18 -14.91 -4.80
CA LEU A 122 28.81 -15.44 -6.01
C LEU A 122 30.33 -15.30 -5.88
N GLU A 123 31.01 -16.43 -6.05
CA GLU A 123 32.45 -16.60 -5.99
C GLU A 123 33.14 -15.89 -7.16
N THR A 124 33.33 -14.58 -7.11
CA THR A 124 34.41 -13.86 -7.79
C THR A 124 34.33 -12.39 -7.40
N GLY A 125 34.85 -12.02 -6.23
CA GLY A 125 35.51 -10.75 -5.84
C GLY A 125 35.02 -9.36 -6.29
N GLU A 126 34.01 -9.22 -7.13
CA GLU A 126 33.56 -7.97 -7.76
C GLU A 126 32.06 -7.86 -7.55
N ARG A 127 31.66 -6.99 -6.61
CA ARG A 127 30.24 -6.68 -6.36
C ARG A 127 29.80 -5.61 -7.34
N LEU A 128 29.23 -6.03 -8.46
CA LEU A 128 28.45 -5.15 -9.32
C LEU A 128 26.96 -5.42 -9.06
N CYS A 129 26.23 -4.38 -8.64
CA CYS A 129 24.80 -4.45 -8.40
C CYS A 129 24.04 -4.48 -9.73
N ILE A 130 23.26 -5.53 -9.96
CA ILE A 130 22.06 -5.52 -10.82
C ILE A 130 20.93 -6.20 -10.08
#